data_AF-G0PNM0-F1
#
_entry.id   AF-G0PNM0-F1
#
_cell.length_a   1.000
_cell.length_b   1.000
_cell.length_c   1.000
_cell.angle_alpha   90.00
_cell.angle_beta   90.00
_cell.angle_gamma   90.00
#
_symmetry.space_group_name_H-M   'P 1'
#
loop_
_entity.id
_entity.type
_entity.pdbx_description
1 polymer ?
#
loop_
_entity_poly.entity_id
_entity_poly.type
_entity_poly.pdbx_seq_one_letter_code
_entity_poly.pdbx_strand_id
1 'polypeptide(L)'
;HDQGPMDDDEDEDSKDREPPVMKLDFEKLFKMAEDPDLEELLRSPLDQALINLEDGTEVQKLTSIRTFPDILDTSDGEKCLLKMLPAIQKCLKVEKSNLDLHCEAAVVYKSIIQNESLVKKFQ
;
A
#
# COMPACT_ATOMS: atom_id res chain seq x y z
N HIS A 1 -50.68 42.30 37.71
CA HIS A 1 -51.53 41.17 38.13
C HIS A 1 -52.61 41.02 37.07
N ASP A 2 -52.78 39.78 36.62
CA ASP A 2 -53.97 39.17 35.99
C ASP A 2 -54.13 39.06 34.44
N GLN A 3 -53.97 37.79 34.00
CA GLN A 3 -54.73 36.95 33.05
C GLN A 3 -54.66 37.06 31.50
N GLY A 4 -53.98 36.05 30.91
CA GLY A 4 -54.45 35.16 29.81
C GLY A 4 -54.05 35.50 28.35
N PRO A 5 -54.05 34.54 27.39
CA PRO A 5 -54.15 33.07 27.46
C PRO A 5 -52.86 32.33 27.01
N MET A 6 -52.83 31.01 27.22
CA MET A 6 -51.84 30.09 26.66
C MET A 6 -52.23 29.79 25.21
N ASP A 7 -51.33 30.06 24.26
CA ASP A 7 -51.41 29.52 22.91
C ASP A 7 -50.62 28.21 22.90
N ASP A 8 -51.39 27.12 22.89
CA ASP A 8 -51.00 25.82 22.35
C ASP A 8 -50.67 26.01 20.87
N ASP A 9 -49.39 25.89 20.51
CA ASP A 9 -48.99 25.42 19.19
C ASP A 9 -48.00 24.28 19.44
N GLU A 10 -48.58 23.08 19.62
CA GLU A 10 -47.88 21.82 19.55
C GLU A 10 -47.21 21.71 18.16
N ASP A 11 -45.88 21.81 18.11
CA ASP A 11 -45.06 21.47 16.94
C ASP A 11 -45.17 19.95 16.67
N GLU A 12 -46.31 19.53 16.13
CA GLU A 12 -46.57 18.18 15.63
C GLU A 12 -46.02 18.05 14.20
N ASP A 13 -44.70 17.92 14.06
CA ASP A 13 -44.11 17.41 12.81
C ASP A 13 -42.87 16.52 13.09
N SER A 14 -43.02 15.60 14.05
CA SER A 14 -42.21 14.38 14.12
C SER A 14 -42.65 13.40 13.03
N LYS A 15 -42.49 13.78 11.75
CA LYS A 15 -42.51 12.81 10.66
C LYS A 15 -41.19 12.05 10.64
N ASP A 16 -41.28 10.79 11.04
CA ASP A 16 -40.34 9.69 10.82
C ASP A 16 -39.36 9.94 9.66
N ARG A 17 -38.18 10.49 9.96
CA ARG A 17 -37.03 10.33 9.07
C ARG A 17 -36.42 8.98 9.39
N GLU A 18 -36.81 7.96 8.64
CA GLU A 18 -36.09 6.68 8.64
C GLU A 18 -34.58 6.97 8.56
N PRO A 19 -33.75 6.36 9.43
CA PRO A 19 -32.32 6.57 9.37
C PRO A 19 -31.85 6.19 7.96
N PRO A 20 -30.94 6.96 7.35
CA PRO A 20 -30.51 6.70 5.99
C PRO A 20 -29.99 5.27 5.91
N VAL A 21 -30.75 4.41 5.24
CA VAL A 21 -30.36 3.04 4.98
C VAL A 21 -29.16 3.15 4.04
N MET A 22 -27.95 2.96 4.57
CA MET A 22 -26.74 2.79 3.75
C MET A 22 -26.91 1.54 2.90
N LYS A 23 -27.60 1.68 1.77
CA LYS A 23 -27.63 0.67 0.73
C LYS A 23 -26.26 0.73 0.07
N LEU A 24 -25.40 -0.21 0.42
CA LEU A 24 -24.15 -0.45 -0.29
C LEU A 24 -24.50 -0.74 -1.75
N ASP A 25 -24.10 0.17 -2.64
CA ASP A 25 -24.25 0.01 -4.07
C ASP A 25 -23.14 -0.92 -4.56
N PHE A 26 -23.45 -2.22 -4.57
CA PHE A 26 -22.52 -3.26 -5.02
C PHE A 26 -22.09 -3.04 -6.47
N GLU A 27 -22.94 -2.47 -7.33
CA GLU A 27 -22.63 -2.28 -8.75
C GLU A 27 -21.61 -1.15 -8.95
N LYS A 28 -21.70 -0.09 -8.16
CA LYS A 28 -20.66 0.95 -8.09
C LYS A 28 -19.36 0.41 -7.48
N LEU A 29 -19.45 -0.49 -6.49
CA LEU A 29 -18.30 -1.16 -5.88
C LEU A 29 -17.57 -2.06 -6.89
N PHE A 30 -18.30 -2.83 -7.70
CA PHE A 30 -17.73 -3.65 -8.77
C PHE A 30 -17.11 -2.80 -9.87
N LYS A 31 -17.76 -1.69 -10.28
CA LYS A 31 -17.18 -0.76 -11.28
C LYS A 31 -15.91 -0.06 -10.77
N MET A 32 -15.82 0.22 -9.47
CA MET A 32 -14.58 0.75 -8.87
C MET A 32 -13.48 -0.30 -8.83
N ALA A 33 -13.80 -1.57 -8.59
CA ALA A 33 -12.82 -2.67 -8.61
C ALA A 33 -12.22 -2.95 -10.00
N GLU A 34 -12.87 -2.47 -11.07
CA GLU A 34 -12.38 -2.56 -12.45
C GLU A 34 -11.52 -1.34 -12.87
N ASP A 35 -11.29 -0.39 -11.96
CA ASP A 35 -10.45 0.79 -12.21
C ASP A 35 -8.96 0.42 -12.13
N PRO A 36 -8.18 0.53 -13.24
CA PRO A 36 -6.76 0.23 -13.26
C PRO A 36 -5.94 1.07 -12.27
N ASP A 37 -6.38 2.32 -12.01
CA ASP A 37 -5.71 3.21 -11.06
C ASP A 37 -5.96 2.74 -9.62
N LEU A 38 -7.12 2.14 -9.35
CA LEU A 38 -7.41 1.52 -8.06
C LEU A 38 -6.62 0.22 -7.88
N GLU A 39 -6.43 -0.57 -8.94
CA GLU A 39 -5.59 -1.78 -8.89
C GLU A 39 -4.13 -1.44 -8.56
N GLU A 40 -3.57 -0.36 -9.14
CA GLU A 40 -2.24 0.14 -8.78
C GLU A 40 -2.19 0.61 -7.32
N LEU A 41 -3.21 1.33 -6.86
CA LEU A 41 -3.29 1.81 -5.47
C LEU A 41 -3.37 0.68 -4.45
N LEU A 42 -4.08 -0.41 -4.77
CA LEU A 42 -4.28 -1.54 -3.88
C LEU A 42 -3.12 -2.56 -3.92
N ARG A 43 -2.13 -2.35 -4.80
CA ARG A 43 -1.01 -3.27 -4.96
C ARG A 43 -0.13 -3.27 -3.72
N SER A 44 0.28 -4.47 -3.29
CA SER A 44 1.19 -4.59 -2.15
C SER A 44 2.55 -3.96 -2.47
N PRO A 45 3.29 -3.43 -1.48
CA PRO A 45 4.64 -2.92 -1.69
C PRO A 45 5.58 -3.93 -2.33
N LEU A 46 5.43 -5.22 -2.01
CA LEU A 46 6.19 -6.31 -2.61
C LEU A 46 5.87 -6.48 -4.09
N ASP A 47 4.59 -6.54 -4.46
CA ASP A 47 4.19 -6.75 -5.85
C ASP A 47 4.57 -5.56 -6.72
N GLN A 48 4.41 -4.32 -6.22
CA GLN A 48 4.87 -3.13 -6.92
C GLN A 48 6.38 -3.15 -7.13
N ALA A 49 7.15 -3.57 -6.12
CA ALA A 49 8.60 -3.67 -6.24
C ALA A 49 9.02 -4.72 -7.28
N LEU A 50 8.33 -5.86 -7.37
CA LEU A 50 8.59 -6.89 -8.37
C LEU A 50 8.36 -6.37 -9.80
N ILE A 51 7.26 -5.65 -10.04
CA ILE A 51 6.96 -5.03 -11.34
C ILE A 51 8.06 -4.03 -11.72
N ASN A 52 8.42 -3.15 -10.79
CA ASN A 52 9.46 -2.14 -11.00
C ASN A 52 10.82 -2.76 -11.33
N LEU A 53 11.20 -3.86 -10.66
CA LEU A 53 12.47 -4.55 -10.89
C LEU A 53 12.52 -5.26 -12.25
N GLU A 54 11.38 -5.67 -12.80
CA GLU A 54 11.29 -6.33 -14.10
C GLU A 54 11.31 -5.31 -15.26
N ASP A 55 10.37 -4.38 -15.28
CA ASP A 55 10.13 -3.49 -16.44
C ASP A 55 10.18 -1.99 -16.11
N GLY A 56 10.49 -1.63 -14.86
CA GLY A 56 10.52 -0.25 -14.41
C GLY A 56 11.68 0.57 -14.96
N THR A 57 11.51 1.89 -14.89
CA THR A 57 12.59 2.87 -15.08
C THR A 57 13.70 2.68 -14.06
N GLU A 58 14.89 3.21 -14.31
CA GLU A 58 16.01 3.16 -13.37
C GLU A 58 15.64 3.72 -11.99
N VAL A 59 14.90 4.82 -11.94
CA VAL A 59 14.43 5.43 -10.68
C VAL A 59 13.50 4.50 -9.92
N GLN A 60 12.60 3.81 -10.62
CA GLN A 60 11.71 2.82 -10.00
C GLN A 60 12.49 1.61 -9.48
N LYS A 61 13.45 1.09 -10.26
CA LYS A 61 14.35 0.01 -9.84
C LYS A 61 15.16 0.38 -8.60
N LEU A 62 15.78 1.57 -8.58
CA LEU A 62 16.49 2.11 -7.42
C LEU A 62 15.59 2.22 -6.19
N THR A 63 14.37 2.72 -6.38
CA THR A 63 13.38 2.83 -5.30
C THR A 63 13.04 1.46 -4.73
N SER A 64 12.78 0.47 -5.59
CA SER A 64 12.50 -0.90 -5.17
C SER A 64 13.68 -1.56 -4.46
N ILE A 65 14.92 -1.31 -4.88
CA ILE A 65 16.10 -1.78 -4.16
C ILE A 65 16.17 -1.14 -2.77
N ARG A 66 15.95 0.17 -2.65
CA ARG A 66 15.97 0.90 -1.37
C ARG A 66 14.92 0.43 -0.37
N THR A 67 13.74 0.05 -0.83
CA THR A 67 12.63 -0.40 0.05
C THR A 67 12.75 -1.86 0.48
N PHE A 68 13.72 -2.61 -0.05
CA PHE A 68 13.93 -4.03 0.28
C PHE A 68 14.01 -4.31 1.80
N PRO A 69 14.76 -3.56 2.62
CA PRO A 69 14.82 -3.79 4.06
C PRO A 69 13.47 -3.58 4.76
N ASP A 70 12.72 -2.56 4.34
CA ASP A 70 11.41 -2.24 4.93
C ASP A 70 10.41 -3.38 4.66
N ILE A 71 10.38 -3.88 3.41
CA ILE A 71 9.51 -4.99 3.03
C ILE A 71 9.94 -6.28 3.76
N LEU A 72 11.25 -6.52 3.90
CA LEU A 72 11.78 -7.65 4.65
C LEU A 72 11.35 -7.62 6.13
N ASP A 73 11.26 -6.43 6.73
CA ASP A 73 10.86 -6.29 8.13
C ASP A 73 9.36 -6.55 8.37
N THR A 74 8.54 -6.52 7.32
CA THR A 74 7.10 -6.80 7.42
C THR A 74 6.78 -8.29 7.67
N SER A 75 5.48 -8.60 7.82
CA SER A 75 4.96 -9.97 7.85
C SER A 75 5.20 -10.73 6.55
N ASP A 76 5.41 -10.05 5.42
CA ASP A 76 5.71 -10.68 4.13
C ASP A 76 7.21 -10.92 3.90
N GLY A 77 8.04 -10.80 4.95
CA GLY A 77 9.49 -10.95 4.85
C GLY A 77 9.97 -12.25 4.19
N GLU A 78 9.30 -13.38 4.45
CA GLU A 78 9.63 -14.66 3.79
C GLU A 78 9.40 -14.59 2.27
N LYS A 79 8.27 -14.03 1.83
CA LYS A 79 7.98 -13.84 0.40
C LYS A 79 8.97 -12.84 -0.23
N CYS A 80 9.37 -11.81 0.53
CA CYS A 80 10.39 -10.86 0.11
C CYS A 80 11.72 -11.57 -0.22
N LEU A 81 12.16 -12.50 0.63
CA LEU A 81 13.35 -13.31 0.38
C LEU A 81 13.21 -14.26 -0.80
N LEU A 82 12.05 -14.91 -0.95
CA LEU A 82 11.82 -15.89 -2.02
C LEU A 82 11.61 -15.26 -3.40
N LYS A 83 11.10 -14.03 -3.46
CA LYS A 83 10.74 -13.36 -4.72
C LYS A 83 11.59 -12.13 -5.01
N MET A 84 11.62 -11.17 -4.09
CA MET A 84 12.23 -9.86 -4.33
C MET A 84 13.74 -9.92 -4.33
N LEU A 85 14.37 -10.67 -3.42
CA LEU A 85 15.82 -10.83 -3.42
C LEU A 85 16.34 -11.43 -4.75
N PRO A 86 15.77 -12.55 -5.27
CA PRO A 86 16.10 -13.04 -6.60
C PRO A 86 15.81 -12.03 -7.72
N ALA A 87 14.74 -11.26 -7.64
CA ALA A 87 14.41 -10.23 -8.62
C ALA A 87 15.46 -9.11 -8.66
N ILE A 88 15.93 -8.63 -7.51
CA ILE A 88 17.04 -7.66 -7.43
C ILE A 88 18.30 -8.27 -8.07
N GLN A 89 18.64 -9.51 -7.73
CA GLN A 89 19.80 -10.19 -8.32
C GLN A 89 19.68 -10.37 -9.84
N LYS A 90 18.47 -10.65 -10.36
CA LYS A 90 18.19 -10.71 -11.80
C LYS A 90 18.36 -9.33 -12.45
N CYS A 91 17.79 -8.27 -11.85
CA CYS A 91 17.92 -6.89 -12.32
C CYS A 91 19.40 -6.50 -12.46
N LEU A 92 20.22 -6.72 -11.43
CA LEU A 92 21.66 -6.43 -11.45
C LEU A 92 22.44 -7.24 -12.50
N LYS A 93 22.01 -8.47 -12.77
CA LYS A 93 22.61 -9.32 -13.82
C LYS A 93 22.26 -8.83 -15.23
N VAL A 94 21.12 -8.19 -15.42
CA VAL A 94 20.71 -7.60 -16.70
C VAL A 94 21.41 -6.24 -16.87
N GLU A 95 21.34 -5.40 -15.85
CA GLU A 95 21.88 -4.04 -15.79
C GLU A 95 23.37 -4.01 -15.39
N LYS A 96 24.20 -4.81 -16.05
CA LYS A 96 25.61 -5.05 -15.63
C LYS A 96 26.47 -3.78 -15.58
N SER A 97 26.16 -2.80 -16.42
CA SER A 97 26.93 -1.56 -16.55
C SER A 97 26.33 -0.39 -15.74
N ASN A 98 25.19 -0.60 -15.06
CA ASN A 98 24.49 0.45 -14.33
C ASN A 98 25.06 0.59 -12.91
N LEU A 99 26.08 1.43 -12.76
CA LEU A 99 26.79 1.60 -11.49
C LEU A 99 25.87 2.09 -10.36
N ASP A 100 24.84 2.87 -10.66
CA ASP A 100 23.93 3.40 -9.64
C ASP A 100 23.11 2.28 -9.00
N LEU A 101 22.57 1.36 -9.80
CA LEU A 101 21.86 0.18 -9.29
C LEU A 101 22.77 -0.73 -8.45
N HIS A 102 24.00 -0.96 -8.91
CA HIS A 102 24.97 -1.81 -8.18
C HIS A 102 25.40 -1.17 -6.86
N CYS A 103 25.68 0.14 -6.86
CA CYS A 103 26.04 0.88 -5.65
C CYS A 103 24.88 0.85 -4.64
N GLU A 104 23.66 1.13 -5.09
CA GLU A 104 22.48 1.13 -4.23
C GLU A 104 22.25 -0.25 -3.60
N ALA A 105 22.29 -1.32 -4.40
CA ALA A 105 22.13 -2.67 -3.89
C ALA A 105 23.22 -3.04 -2.87
N ALA A 106 24.48 -2.63 -3.11
CA ALA A 106 25.56 -2.88 -2.16
C ALA A 106 25.33 -2.14 -0.82
N VAL A 107 24.86 -0.90 -0.85
CA VAL A 107 24.52 -0.12 0.36
C VAL A 107 23.38 -0.78 1.12
N VAL A 108 22.32 -1.19 0.42
CA VAL A 108 21.15 -1.86 1.01
C VAL A 108 21.52 -3.23 1.60
N TYR A 109 22.29 -4.05 0.90
CA TYR A 109 22.71 -5.34 1.45
C TYR A 109 23.62 -5.17 2.67
N LYS A 110 24.51 -4.18 2.65
CA LYS A 110 25.32 -3.84 3.82
C LYS A 110 24.45 -3.44 5.00
N SER A 111 23.42 -2.62 4.81
CA SER A 111 22.54 -2.19 5.91
C SER A 111 21.77 -3.36 6.51
N ILE A 112 21.31 -4.31 5.68
CA ILE A 112 20.66 -5.54 6.15
C ILE A 112 21.61 -6.41 6.96
N ILE A 113 22.83 -6.66 6.46
CA ILE A 113 23.84 -7.49 7.14
C ILE A 113 24.22 -6.89 8.50
N GLN A 114 24.23 -5.56 8.61
CA GLN A 114 24.53 -4.85 9.85
C GLN A 114 23.34 -4.80 10.83
N ASN A 115 22.15 -5.24 10.42
CA ASN A 115 20.96 -5.27 11.26
C ASN A 115 20.61 -6.71 11.69
N GLU A 116 20.90 -7.05 12.95
CA GLU A 116 20.67 -8.39 13.49
C GLU A 116 19.20 -8.85 13.41
N SER A 117 18.22 -7.94 13.49
CA SER A 117 16.81 -8.34 13.39
C SER A 117 16.45 -8.81 11.99
N LEU A 118 16.99 -8.14 10.96
CA LEU A 118 16.79 -8.50 9.56
C LEU A 118 17.58 -9.74 9.18
N VAL A 119 18.81 -9.89 9.66
CA VAL A 119 19.63 -11.09 9.42
C VAL A 119 18.93 -12.36 9.92
N LYS A 120 18.25 -12.31 11.08
CA LYS A 120 17.48 -13.44 11.60
C LYS A 120 16.37 -13.91 10.66
N LYS A 121 15.89 -13.08 9.74
CA LYS A 121 14.87 -13.47 8.77
C LYS A 121 15.40 -14.39 7.66
N PHE A 122 16.73 -14.53 7.52
CA PHE A 122 17.38 -15.40 6.55
C PHE A 122 17.69 -16.82 7.08
N GLN A 123 17.36 -17.10 8.35
CA GLN A 123 17.63 -18.36 9.05
C GLN A 123 16.38 -19.22 9.17
#